data_AF-A0AAE1DE82-F1
#
_entry.id   AF-A0AAE1DE82-F1
#
_cell.length_a   1.000
_cell.length_b   1.000
_cell.length_c   1.000
_cell.angle_alpha   90.00
_cell.angle_beta   90.00
_cell.angle_gamma   90.00
#
_symmetry.space_group_name_H-M   'P 1'
#
loop_
_entity.id
_entity.type
_entity.pdbx_description
1 polymer ?
#
loop_
_entity_poly.entity_id
_entity_poly.type
_entity_poly.pdbx_seq_one_letter_code
_entity_poly.pdbx_strand_id
1 'polypeptide(L)'
;MSEPGCGVDDSETVGERECVVGDSERMSEPGCGVDDSETVGEPECVVGDSERMSEPGCVFGDSESEKMSKPECSVGNCERMDGPECASNYDAVKYLTCLRNLRVTESFDDFIQECQSQMSEMRLRKVCGRGRSVLENRITIENWAIASVPSDIPGQSHQPFPVKVRCDGDCLPACGAVFAFGQDVRPEEMRLRIVHELAVNASYYLDNNYLSRSFTGKKNCLQSIASFSDHYLPDVHDLSKMTVLKALYEKELKDICKPRSYMGMWQMFGLASVLQMRICSVYPKVSAYSELRTQLHRVIGSRHKKTDDVATILWTFTRMSTKSLSWVPNHFVPLLAFNKA
;
A
#
# COMPACT_ATOMS: atom_id res chain seq x y z
N MET A 1 27.64 -21.54 37.92
CA MET A 1 27.07 -21.41 36.57
C MET A 1 26.69 -19.96 36.43
N SER A 2 27.53 -19.21 35.74
CA SER A 2 27.47 -17.75 35.59
C SER A 2 27.06 -17.49 34.14
N GLU A 3 26.08 -16.61 33.92
CA GLU A 3 25.63 -16.20 32.59
C GLU A 3 26.74 -15.43 31.85
N PRO A 4 26.93 -15.62 30.52
CA PRO A 4 27.83 -14.78 29.75
C PRO A 4 27.20 -13.39 29.58
N GLY A 5 27.94 -12.34 29.97
CA GLY A 5 27.50 -10.95 29.86
C GLY A 5 28.16 -10.24 28.67
N CYS A 6 27.48 -9.21 28.16
CA CYS A 6 27.99 -8.28 27.15
C CYS A 6 29.25 -7.55 27.68
N GLY A 7 30.30 -7.42 26.87
CA GLY A 7 31.52 -6.73 27.26
C GLY A 7 32.19 -6.01 26.10
N VAL A 8 32.71 -4.81 26.37
CA VAL A 8 33.59 -4.02 25.49
C VAL A 8 35.01 -4.50 25.74
N ASP A 9 35.78 -4.83 24.68
CA ASP A 9 37.12 -5.41 24.81
C ASP A 9 38.02 -4.90 23.68
N ASP A 10 39.10 -4.22 24.06
CA ASP A 10 40.14 -3.75 23.13
C ASP A 10 41.35 -4.69 23.27
N SER A 11 41.23 -5.91 22.73
CA SER A 11 42.28 -6.93 22.81
C SER A 11 42.59 -7.58 21.46
N GLU A 12 43.82 -8.07 21.31
CA GLU A 12 44.33 -8.70 20.08
C GLU A 12 43.58 -9.99 19.70
N THR A 13 42.84 -10.59 20.64
CA THR A 13 42.02 -11.79 20.41
C THR A 13 40.82 -11.83 21.35
N VAL A 14 39.59 -11.85 20.81
CA VAL A 14 38.35 -12.00 21.58
C VAL A 14 37.81 -13.43 21.43
N GLY A 15 37.51 -14.10 22.54
CA GLY A 15 36.86 -15.43 22.57
C GLY A 15 35.33 -15.37 22.44
N GLU A 16 34.67 -16.53 22.34
CA GLU A 16 33.22 -16.67 22.13
C GLU A 16 32.36 -15.74 23.02
N ARG A 17 31.65 -14.79 22.38
CA ARG A 17 30.69 -13.87 23.03
C ARG A 17 29.48 -13.66 22.11
N GLU A 18 28.31 -13.46 22.73
CA GLU A 18 27.03 -13.26 22.03
C GLU A 18 27.02 -11.94 21.22
N CYS A 19 27.65 -10.88 21.76
CA CYS A 19 27.82 -9.58 21.09
C CYS A 19 29.18 -8.95 21.43
N VAL A 20 29.87 -8.38 20.43
CA VAL A 20 31.15 -7.66 20.61
C VAL A 20 31.10 -6.28 19.93
N VAL A 21 31.67 -5.27 20.59
CA VAL A 21 31.90 -3.92 20.05
C VAL A 21 33.33 -3.53 20.42
N GLY A 22 34.19 -3.36 19.42
CA GLY A 22 35.61 -3.00 19.59
C GLY A 22 36.44 -3.34 18.35
N ASP A 23 37.62 -2.70 18.22
CA ASP A 23 38.55 -2.90 17.11
C ASP A 23 39.47 -4.10 17.39
N SER A 24 39.48 -5.13 16.54
CA SER A 24 40.36 -6.30 16.74
C SER A 24 40.81 -6.96 15.44
N GLU A 25 42.11 -7.28 15.29
CA GLU A 25 42.62 -7.85 14.03
C GLU A 25 41.97 -9.20 13.65
N ARG A 26 41.44 -9.98 14.62
CA ARG A 26 40.81 -11.30 14.38
C ARG A 26 39.72 -11.63 15.40
N MET A 27 38.52 -11.94 14.91
CA MET A 27 37.41 -12.48 15.71
C MET A 27 36.96 -13.88 15.26
N SER A 28 36.64 -14.73 16.24
CA SER A 28 36.05 -16.06 16.01
C SER A 28 34.60 -16.06 16.51
N GLU A 29 33.64 -16.14 15.58
CA GLU A 29 32.21 -16.41 15.77
C GLU A 29 31.44 -15.55 16.81
N PRO A 30 31.23 -14.23 16.58
CA PRO A 30 30.23 -13.46 17.32
C PRO A 30 28.82 -13.60 16.71
N GLY A 31 27.79 -13.66 17.57
CA GLY A 31 26.39 -13.65 17.13
C GLY A 31 25.97 -12.33 16.48
N CYS A 32 26.46 -11.19 16.99
CA CYS A 32 26.27 -9.86 16.41
C CYS A 32 27.52 -8.98 16.64
N GLY A 33 27.98 -8.23 15.63
CA GLY A 33 29.15 -7.35 15.77
C GLY A 33 29.05 -6.01 15.02
N VAL A 34 29.65 -4.97 15.60
CA VAL A 34 30.00 -3.70 14.93
C VAL A 34 31.52 -3.65 14.90
N ASP A 35 32.12 -3.70 13.72
CA ASP A 35 33.57 -3.92 13.60
C ASP A 35 34.15 -3.38 12.29
N ASP A 36 35.33 -2.76 12.37
CA ASP A 36 36.14 -2.23 11.27
C ASP A 36 37.40 -3.11 11.08
N SER A 37 37.20 -4.41 10.83
CA SER A 37 38.29 -5.40 10.79
C SER A 37 38.57 -5.98 9.41
N GLU A 38 39.85 -6.32 9.16
CA GLU A 38 40.34 -6.86 7.88
C GLU A 38 39.77 -8.25 7.54
N THR A 39 39.39 -9.04 8.55
CA THR A 39 38.82 -10.37 8.38
C THR A 39 37.82 -10.72 9.50
N VAL A 40 36.57 -10.99 9.11
CA VAL A 40 35.52 -11.48 10.00
C VAL A 40 35.13 -12.91 9.60
N GLY A 41 34.81 -13.76 10.59
CA GLY A 41 34.30 -15.14 10.40
C GLY A 41 32.90 -15.20 9.79
N GLU A 42 32.06 -16.17 10.19
CA GLU A 42 30.65 -16.30 9.73
C GLU A 42 29.64 -15.71 10.75
N PRO A 43 29.40 -14.39 10.78
CA PRO A 43 28.40 -13.78 11.66
C PRO A 43 27.00 -13.78 11.02
N GLU A 44 25.96 -13.85 11.85
CA GLU A 44 24.58 -13.70 11.39
C GLU A 44 24.28 -12.28 10.87
N CYS A 45 24.91 -11.23 11.45
CA CYS A 45 24.76 -9.83 11.07
C CYS A 45 26.05 -9.02 11.27
N VAL A 46 26.44 -8.19 10.29
CA VAL A 46 27.59 -7.26 10.40
C VAL A 46 27.17 -5.83 10.08
N VAL A 47 27.65 -4.88 10.88
CA VAL A 47 27.61 -3.44 10.61
C VAL A 47 29.06 -2.93 10.62
N GLY A 48 29.61 -2.58 9.46
CA GLY A 48 31.00 -2.10 9.34
C GLY A 48 31.60 -2.27 7.96
N ASP A 49 32.69 -1.56 7.70
CA ASP A 49 33.40 -1.57 6.42
C ASP A 49 34.51 -2.64 6.47
N SER A 50 34.38 -3.73 5.70
CA SER A 50 35.39 -4.81 5.67
C SER A 50 35.79 -5.19 4.25
N GLU A 51 37.10 -5.39 4.03
CA GLU A 51 37.67 -5.70 2.72
C GLU A 51 37.46 -7.16 2.29
N ARG A 52 37.22 -8.10 3.23
CA ARG A 52 37.04 -9.53 2.94
C ARG A 52 36.09 -10.20 3.93
N MET A 53 34.91 -10.60 3.45
CA MET A 53 33.94 -11.38 4.22
C MET A 53 33.60 -12.71 3.54
N SER A 54 33.38 -13.75 4.36
CA SER A 54 32.86 -15.05 3.92
C SER A 54 31.40 -15.15 4.37
N GLU A 55 30.47 -15.09 3.42
CA GLU A 55 29.02 -15.40 3.56
C GLU A 55 28.25 -14.85 4.79
N PRO A 56 28.06 -13.52 4.93
CA PRO A 56 27.13 -12.97 5.92
C PRO A 56 25.66 -13.04 5.45
N GLY A 57 24.74 -13.27 6.39
CA GLY A 57 23.29 -13.27 6.13
C GLY A 57 22.72 -11.89 5.79
N CYS A 58 23.28 -10.81 6.37
CA CYS A 58 22.89 -9.41 6.13
C CYS A 58 24.12 -8.49 6.23
N VAL A 59 24.30 -7.56 5.28
CA VAL A 59 25.39 -6.56 5.27
C VAL A 59 24.82 -5.14 5.31
N PHE A 60 25.33 -4.33 6.24
CA PHE A 60 25.12 -2.88 6.31
C PHE A 60 26.48 -2.17 6.18
N GLY A 61 26.77 -1.63 5.00
CA GLY A 61 28.02 -0.91 4.70
C GLY A 61 28.19 -0.65 3.20
N ASP A 62 29.00 0.34 2.84
CA ASP A 62 29.36 0.62 1.45
C ASP A 62 30.50 -0.33 1.05
N SER A 63 30.37 -1.06 -0.07
CA SER A 63 31.40 -2.01 -0.53
C SER A 63 31.81 -1.76 -1.97
N GLU A 64 33.12 -1.62 -2.20
CA GLU A 64 33.73 -1.40 -3.53
C GLU A 64 34.30 -2.69 -4.17
N SER A 65 33.76 -3.89 -3.87
CA SER A 65 34.36 -5.15 -4.37
C SER A 65 33.58 -5.83 -5.51
N GLU A 66 34.29 -6.21 -6.57
CA GLU A 66 33.76 -6.88 -7.77
C GLU A 66 33.43 -8.38 -7.59
N LYS A 67 33.49 -8.92 -6.36
CA LYS A 67 33.33 -10.37 -6.11
C LYS A 67 32.56 -10.66 -4.82
N MET A 68 31.25 -10.41 -4.82
CA MET A 68 30.33 -10.99 -3.84
C MET A 68 29.35 -11.97 -4.51
N SER A 69 29.17 -13.14 -3.89
CA SER A 69 27.97 -13.96 -4.03
C SER A 69 26.78 -13.21 -3.39
N LYS A 70 25.60 -13.32 -4.01
CA LYS A 70 24.37 -12.58 -3.70
C LYS A 70 23.96 -12.70 -2.21
N PRO A 71 23.93 -11.61 -1.41
CA PRO A 71 23.28 -11.64 -0.10
C PRO A 71 21.74 -11.58 -0.25
N GLU A 72 21.01 -12.13 0.72
CA GLU A 72 19.54 -12.14 0.74
C GLU A 72 18.94 -10.73 0.93
N CYS A 73 19.71 -9.79 1.49
CA CYS A 73 19.39 -8.36 1.45
C CYS A 73 20.63 -7.47 1.50
N SER A 74 20.59 -6.34 0.80
CA SER A 74 21.66 -5.32 0.79
C SER A 74 21.06 -3.93 0.96
N VAL A 75 21.62 -3.13 1.87
CA VAL A 75 21.30 -1.70 2.02
C VAL A 75 22.58 -0.89 1.77
N GLY A 76 22.68 -0.27 0.59
CA GLY A 76 23.81 0.56 0.17
C GLY A 76 23.56 1.21 -1.19
N ASN A 77 24.22 2.34 -1.46
CA ASN A 77 24.07 3.08 -2.72
C ASN A 77 24.71 2.32 -3.88
N CYS A 78 23.92 1.62 -4.68
CA CYS A 78 24.37 1.04 -5.95
C CYS A 78 23.94 1.95 -7.11
N GLU A 79 24.87 2.75 -7.64
CA GLU A 79 24.60 3.70 -8.74
C GLU A 79 24.32 3.05 -10.12
N ARG A 80 24.18 1.73 -10.22
CA ARG A 80 23.89 1.05 -11.48
C ARG A 80 23.10 -0.24 -11.29
N MET A 81 21.77 -0.14 -11.32
CA MET A 81 20.91 -1.27 -11.74
C MET A 81 19.67 -0.75 -12.50
N ASP A 82 19.72 -0.86 -13.83
CA ASP A 82 18.54 -0.78 -14.70
C ASP A 82 17.77 -2.11 -14.61
N GLY A 83 16.85 -2.22 -13.64
CA GLY A 83 15.97 -3.36 -13.45
C GLY A 83 14.80 -3.04 -12.50
N PRO A 84 13.60 -3.61 -12.70
CA PRO A 84 12.38 -3.25 -11.96
C PRO A 84 12.34 -3.73 -10.49
N GLU A 85 13.36 -4.47 -10.03
CA GLU A 85 13.43 -5.02 -8.68
C GLU A 85 14.21 -4.13 -7.69
N CYS A 86 14.78 -3.00 -8.16
CA CYS A 86 15.64 -2.11 -7.37
C CYS A 86 15.02 -0.71 -7.14
N ALA A 87 13.69 -0.57 -7.25
CA ALA A 87 12.98 0.62 -6.75
C ALA A 87 13.04 0.58 -5.20
N SER A 88 14.23 0.91 -4.70
CA SER A 88 14.76 0.67 -3.36
C SER A 88 14.06 1.53 -2.32
N ASN A 89 14.28 1.22 -1.03
CA ASN A 89 13.74 1.94 0.13
C ASN A 89 13.70 3.48 0.01
N TYR A 90 14.59 4.07 -0.79
CA TYR A 90 14.60 5.49 -1.13
C TYR A 90 13.24 6.02 -1.65
N ASP A 91 12.61 5.31 -2.60
CA ASP A 91 11.35 5.74 -3.19
C ASP A 91 10.21 5.70 -2.17
N ALA A 92 10.16 4.65 -1.34
CA ALA A 92 9.16 4.54 -0.27
C ALA A 92 9.31 5.68 0.75
N VAL A 93 10.54 5.97 1.20
CA VAL A 93 10.83 7.09 2.10
C VAL A 93 10.41 8.42 1.48
N LYS A 94 10.63 8.58 0.17
CA LYS A 94 10.22 9.78 -0.56
C LYS A 94 8.70 9.96 -0.57
N TYR A 95 7.94 8.93 -0.95
CA TYR A 95 6.47 9.00 -0.97
C TYR A 95 5.90 9.25 0.44
N LEU A 96 6.46 8.63 1.47
CA LEU A 96 6.09 8.89 2.86
C LEU A 96 6.41 10.33 3.29
N THR A 97 7.52 10.90 2.82
CA THR A 97 7.86 12.30 3.07
C THR A 97 6.86 13.24 2.41
N CYS A 98 6.50 13.01 1.15
CA CYS A 98 5.46 13.77 0.46
C CYS A 98 4.12 13.73 1.21
N LEU A 99 3.69 12.54 1.63
CA LEU A 99 2.48 12.35 2.44
C LEU A 99 2.57 13.10 3.78
N ARG A 100 3.73 13.10 4.44
CA ARG A 100 3.95 13.85 5.68
C ARG A 100 3.81 15.36 5.46
N ASN A 101 4.38 15.90 4.38
CA ASN A 101 4.30 17.33 4.07
C ASN A 101 2.84 17.76 3.85
N LEU A 102 2.04 16.93 3.18
CA LEU A 102 0.61 17.17 2.99
C LEU A 102 -0.16 17.23 4.32
N ARG A 103 0.23 16.45 5.33
CA ARG A 103 -0.46 16.42 6.63
C ARG A 103 -0.29 17.68 7.46
N VAL A 104 0.83 18.38 7.28
CA VAL A 104 1.18 19.56 8.09
C VAL A 104 0.71 20.87 7.48
N THR A 105 0.00 20.82 6.34
CA THR A 105 -0.56 22.04 5.74
C THR A 105 -1.67 22.62 6.60
N GLU A 106 -1.75 23.95 6.67
CA GLU A 106 -2.68 24.66 7.53
C GLU A 106 -4.10 24.66 6.95
N SER A 107 -4.23 25.05 5.68
CA SER A 107 -5.51 25.07 4.97
C SER A 107 -5.62 23.95 3.92
N PHE A 108 -6.84 23.75 3.38
CA PHE A 108 -7.04 22.84 2.25
C PHE A 108 -6.53 23.44 0.93
N ASP A 109 -6.48 24.77 0.81
CA ASP A 109 -5.88 25.41 -0.37
C ASP A 109 -4.37 25.17 -0.41
N ASP A 110 -3.69 25.26 0.74
CA ASP A 110 -2.26 24.90 0.86
C ASP A 110 -2.04 23.41 0.57
N PHE A 111 -2.97 22.55 1.00
CA PHE A 111 -2.95 21.12 0.69
C PHE A 111 -3.00 20.85 -0.81
N ILE A 112 -3.87 21.55 -1.54
CA ILE A 112 -3.96 21.44 -3.00
C ILE A 112 -2.69 21.97 -3.67
N GLN A 113 -2.18 23.12 -3.23
CA GLN A 113 -0.95 23.70 -3.78
C GLN A 113 0.25 22.75 -3.60
N GLU A 114 0.38 22.12 -2.43
CA GLU A 114 1.43 21.14 -2.17
C GLU A 114 1.23 19.84 -2.98
N CYS A 115 -0.01 19.39 -3.20
CA CYS A 115 -0.25 18.30 -4.15
C CYS A 115 0.23 18.67 -5.57
N GLN A 116 -0.05 19.90 -6.02
CA GLN A 116 0.34 20.39 -7.34
C GLN A 116 1.86 20.53 -7.49
N SER A 117 2.57 20.98 -6.44
CA SER A 117 4.03 21.09 -6.43
C SER A 117 4.70 19.72 -6.63
N GLN A 118 4.19 18.70 -5.93
CA GLN A 118 4.69 17.32 -5.97
C GLN A 118 4.33 16.57 -7.28
N MET A 119 3.31 17.01 -8.03
CA MET A 119 2.80 16.28 -9.21
C MET A 119 3.79 16.20 -10.38
N SER A 120 4.69 17.18 -10.54
CA SER A 120 5.65 17.22 -11.65
C SER A 120 6.51 15.94 -11.69
N GLU A 121 6.95 15.50 -10.52
CA GLU A 121 7.71 14.28 -10.33
C GLU A 121 6.84 13.02 -10.52
N MET A 122 5.64 12.99 -9.95
CA MET A 122 4.72 11.84 -10.06
C MET A 122 4.32 11.53 -11.51
N ARG A 123 4.40 12.53 -12.41
CA ARG A 123 4.16 12.38 -13.85
C ARG A 123 5.29 11.70 -14.61
N LEU A 124 6.53 11.75 -14.10
CA LEU A 124 7.67 11.07 -14.72
C LEU A 124 7.49 9.54 -14.69
N ARG A 125 6.92 9.03 -13.60
CA ARG A 125 6.59 7.61 -13.43
C ARG A 125 5.12 7.39 -13.78
N LYS A 126 4.82 7.04 -15.03
CA LYS A 126 3.43 6.79 -15.43
C LYS A 126 2.91 5.50 -14.80
N VAL A 127 1.77 5.59 -14.13
CA VAL A 127 1.01 4.43 -13.65
C VAL A 127 -0.24 4.27 -14.52
N CYS A 128 -0.48 3.04 -14.96
CA CYS A 128 -1.69 2.62 -15.65
C CYS A 128 -1.99 1.19 -15.21
N GLY A 129 -3.25 0.90 -14.92
CA GLY A 129 -3.69 -0.45 -14.63
C GLY A 129 -3.92 -1.26 -15.90
N ARG A 130 -3.93 -2.58 -15.73
CA ARG A 130 -4.25 -3.56 -16.75
C ARG A 130 -4.86 -4.81 -16.10
N GLY A 131 -5.51 -5.65 -16.89
CA GLY A 131 -5.95 -6.97 -16.47
C GLY A 131 -4.78 -7.82 -15.94
N ARG A 132 -5.02 -8.51 -14.83
CA ARG A 132 -4.05 -9.38 -14.14
C ARG A 132 -4.67 -10.76 -13.92
N SER A 133 -3.82 -11.77 -13.78
CA SER A 133 -4.26 -13.13 -13.44
C SER A 133 -3.39 -13.73 -12.35
N VAL A 134 -3.95 -14.70 -11.64
CA VAL A 134 -3.27 -15.44 -10.56
C VAL A 134 -1.98 -16.07 -11.08
N LEU A 135 -2.06 -16.79 -12.20
CA LEU A 135 -0.92 -17.52 -12.78
C LEU A 135 0.17 -16.59 -13.34
N GLU A 136 -0.19 -15.59 -14.14
CA GLU A 136 0.78 -14.66 -14.77
C GLU A 136 1.61 -13.94 -13.70
N ASN A 137 0.97 -13.55 -12.61
CA ASN A 137 1.59 -12.74 -11.58
C ASN A 137 2.08 -13.55 -10.36
N ARG A 138 1.88 -14.87 -10.37
CA ARG A 138 2.25 -15.80 -9.29
C ARG A 138 1.76 -15.33 -7.92
N ILE A 139 0.53 -14.79 -7.87
CA ILE A 139 -0.06 -14.25 -6.65
C ILE A 139 -0.80 -15.37 -5.92
N THR A 140 -0.69 -15.39 -4.59
CA THR A 140 -1.40 -16.36 -3.74
C THR A 140 -2.89 -16.01 -3.65
N ILE A 141 -3.75 -17.02 -3.71
CA ILE A 141 -5.19 -16.89 -3.49
C ILE A 141 -5.47 -16.70 -1.99
N GLU A 142 -6.38 -15.78 -1.67
CA GLU A 142 -6.81 -15.51 -0.31
C GLU A 142 -8.01 -16.38 0.08
N ASN A 143 -7.74 -17.55 0.66
CA ASN A 143 -8.74 -18.60 0.85
C ASN A 143 -9.95 -18.17 1.69
N TRP A 144 -9.76 -17.35 2.73
CA TRP A 144 -10.86 -16.95 3.62
C TRP A 144 -11.84 -15.99 2.94
N ALA A 145 -11.39 -15.22 1.95
CA ALA A 145 -12.22 -14.27 1.22
C ALA A 145 -13.09 -14.93 0.14
N ILE A 146 -12.81 -16.20 -0.23
CA ILE A 146 -13.55 -16.94 -1.28
C ILE A 146 -15.05 -16.96 -0.99
N ALA A 147 -15.44 -17.23 0.25
CA ALA A 147 -16.85 -17.30 0.66
C ALA A 147 -17.57 -15.94 0.58
N SER A 148 -16.82 -14.83 0.51
CA SER A 148 -17.38 -13.47 0.39
C SER A 148 -17.57 -13.04 -1.06
N VAL A 149 -17.02 -13.78 -2.04
CA VAL A 149 -17.17 -13.47 -3.47
C VAL A 149 -18.60 -13.75 -3.91
N PRO A 150 -19.39 -12.73 -4.28
CA PRO A 150 -20.75 -12.95 -4.72
C PRO A 150 -20.79 -13.45 -6.17
N SER A 151 -21.86 -14.15 -6.55
CA SER A 151 -22.04 -14.67 -7.92
C SER A 151 -22.44 -13.63 -8.96
N ASP A 152 -22.90 -12.46 -8.55
CA ASP A 152 -23.47 -11.40 -9.39
C ASP A 152 -22.48 -10.26 -9.67
N ILE A 153 -21.20 -10.58 -9.93
CA ILE A 153 -20.20 -9.54 -10.25
C ILE A 153 -20.46 -8.97 -11.65
N PRO A 154 -20.63 -7.63 -11.79
CA PRO A 154 -20.90 -7.00 -13.08
C PRO A 154 -19.84 -7.30 -14.14
N GLY A 155 -20.30 -7.79 -15.30
CA GLY A 155 -19.45 -7.97 -16.48
C GLY A 155 -18.47 -9.15 -16.41
N GLN A 156 -18.65 -10.07 -15.46
CA GLN A 156 -17.76 -11.21 -15.29
C GLN A 156 -18.44 -12.54 -15.70
N SER A 157 -17.82 -13.27 -16.63
CA SER A 157 -18.32 -14.55 -17.15
C SER A 157 -17.86 -15.77 -16.35
N HIS A 158 -16.77 -15.63 -15.59
CA HIS A 158 -16.17 -16.68 -14.78
C HIS A 158 -15.95 -16.20 -13.35
N GLN A 159 -15.96 -17.12 -12.39
CA GLN A 159 -15.68 -16.79 -11.01
C GLN A 159 -14.21 -16.32 -10.85
N PRO A 160 -13.98 -15.10 -10.35
CA PRO A 160 -12.63 -14.67 -10.01
C PRO A 160 -12.20 -15.22 -8.65
N PHE A 161 -10.90 -15.14 -8.42
CA PHE A 161 -10.25 -15.54 -7.19
C PHE A 161 -9.81 -14.30 -6.40
N PRO A 162 -10.18 -14.18 -5.11
CA PRO A 162 -9.58 -13.18 -4.26
C PRO A 162 -8.11 -13.52 -4.06
N VAL A 163 -7.24 -12.52 -4.17
CA VAL A 163 -5.79 -12.72 -4.00
C VAL A 163 -5.27 -11.97 -2.79
N LYS A 164 -4.21 -12.50 -2.19
CA LYS A 164 -3.62 -11.98 -0.98
C LYS A 164 -2.95 -10.63 -1.22
N VAL A 165 -3.24 -9.68 -0.35
CA VAL A 165 -2.56 -8.38 -0.22
C VAL A 165 -2.35 -8.09 1.27
N ARG A 166 -1.50 -7.13 1.60
CA ARG A 166 -1.25 -6.68 2.98
C ARG A 166 -2.53 -6.29 3.71
N CYS A 167 -2.60 -6.66 4.98
CA CYS A 167 -3.74 -6.41 5.86
C CYS A 167 -3.37 -5.41 6.97
N ASP A 168 -2.93 -4.23 6.58
CA ASP A 168 -2.29 -3.28 7.49
C ASP A 168 -2.83 -1.85 7.39
N GLY A 169 -3.95 -1.65 6.67
CA GLY A 169 -4.54 -0.34 6.37
C GLY A 169 -4.20 0.20 4.99
N ASP A 170 -3.17 -0.35 4.32
CA ASP A 170 -2.80 -0.04 2.94
C ASP A 170 -3.42 -0.98 1.90
N CYS A 171 -4.44 -1.76 2.28
CA CYS A 171 -5.05 -2.76 1.40
C CYS A 171 -5.68 -2.19 0.10
N LEU A 172 -6.29 -0.99 0.11
CA LEU A 172 -6.79 -0.38 -1.14
C LEU A 172 -5.64 0.09 -2.07
N PRO A 173 -4.62 0.82 -1.57
CA PRO A 173 -3.41 1.08 -2.35
C PRO A 173 -2.72 -0.19 -2.86
N ALA A 174 -2.66 -1.26 -2.06
CA ALA A 174 -2.12 -2.56 -2.44
C ALA A 174 -2.92 -3.23 -3.56
N CYS A 175 -4.26 -3.16 -3.53
CA CYS A 175 -5.09 -3.58 -4.66
C CYS A 175 -4.73 -2.79 -5.92
N GLY A 176 -4.55 -1.47 -5.79
CA GLY A 176 -4.06 -0.62 -6.87
C GLY A 176 -2.72 -1.07 -7.44
N ALA A 177 -1.77 -1.38 -6.56
CA ALA A 177 -0.45 -1.89 -6.92
C ALA A 177 -0.53 -3.24 -7.66
N VAL A 178 -1.41 -4.15 -7.26
CA VAL A 178 -1.63 -5.40 -7.98
C VAL A 178 -2.06 -5.12 -9.43
N PHE A 179 -3.01 -4.23 -9.67
CA PHE A 179 -3.43 -3.92 -11.04
C PHE A 179 -2.37 -3.13 -11.83
N ALA A 180 -1.65 -2.21 -11.19
CA ALA A 180 -0.61 -1.40 -11.82
C ALA A 180 0.68 -2.20 -12.12
N PHE A 181 1.16 -2.95 -11.14
CA PHE A 181 2.49 -3.56 -11.12
C PHE A 181 2.45 -5.09 -11.14
N GLY A 182 1.31 -5.69 -10.80
CA GLY A 182 1.13 -7.14 -10.77
C GLY A 182 1.32 -7.76 -9.39
N GLN A 183 1.75 -6.99 -8.40
CA GLN A 183 2.02 -7.46 -7.04
C GLN A 183 1.72 -6.35 -6.03
N ASP A 184 1.60 -6.71 -4.76
CA ASP A 184 1.48 -5.76 -3.65
C ASP A 184 2.84 -5.10 -3.35
N VAL A 185 3.22 -4.14 -4.20
CA VAL A 185 4.46 -3.37 -4.10
C VAL A 185 4.19 -1.87 -4.15
N ARG A 186 4.95 -1.08 -3.41
CA ARG A 186 4.87 0.40 -3.40
C ARG A 186 3.46 0.95 -3.11
N PRO A 187 2.71 0.46 -2.10
CA PRO A 187 1.41 1.05 -1.78
C PRO A 187 1.50 2.52 -1.34
N GLU A 188 2.64 2.99 -0.84
CA GLU A 188 2.87 4.38 -0.45
C GLU A 188 2.80 5.29 -1.69
N GLU A 189 3.36 4.82 -2.81
CA GLU A 189 3.24 5.49 -4.11
C GLU A 189 1.76 5.57 -4.52
N MET A 190 1.04 4.45 -4.43
CA MET A 190 -0.37 4.38 -4.79
C MET A 190 -1.25 5.26 -3.91
N ARG A 191 -0.99 5.29 -2.59
CA ARG A 191 -1.66 6.18 -1.63
C ARG A 191 -1.44 7.64 -2.00
N LEU A 192 -0.20 8.05 -2.25
CA LEU A 192 0.12 9.43 -2.65
C LEU A 192 -0.59 9.81 -3.96
N ARG A 193 -0.60 8.91 -4.95
CA ARG A 193 -1.32 9.14 -6.22
C ARG A 193 -2.82 9.30 -6.03
N ILE A 194 -3.44 8.50 -5.16
CA ILE A 194 -4.87 8.63 -4.83
C ILE A 194 -5.13 9.99 -4.19
N VAL A 195 -4.29 10.40 -3.22
CA VAL A 195 -4.41 11.70 -2.54
C VAL A 195 -4.30 12.84 -3.54
N HIS A 196 -3.26 12.84 -4.38
CA HIS A 196 -3.05 13.88 -5.41
C HIS A 196 -4.23 13.96 -6.37
N GLU A 197 -4.71 12.81 -6.86
CA GLU A 197 -5.84 12.76 -7.79
C GLU A 197 -7.10 13.37 -7.17
N LEU A 198 -7.42 12.98 -5.93
CA LEU A 198 -8.58 13.49 -5.20
C LEU A 198 -8.45 14.99 -4.92
N ALA A 199 -7.30 15.44 -4.41
CA ALA A 199 -7.09 16.84 -4.04
C ALA A 199 -7.20 17.79 -5.24
N VAL A 200 -6.45 17.50 -6.31
CA VAL A 200 -6.34 18.40 -7.47
C VAL A 200 -7.61 18.39 -8.31
N ASN A 201 -8.42 17.33 -8.23
CA ASN A 201 -9.64 17.17 -9.02
C ASN A 201 -10.90 17.07 -8.14
N ALA A 202 -10.87 17.67 -6.94
CA ALA A 202 -11.93 17.58 -5.93
C ALA A 202 -13.33 17.91 -6.46
N SER A 203 -13.43 18.83 -7.43
CA SER A 203 -14.70 19.21 -8.06
C SER A 203 -15.44 18.04 -8.70
N TYR A 204 -14.74 17.05 -9.26
CA TYR A 204 -15.36 15.84 -9.79
C TYR A 204 -15.87 14.92 -8.68
N TYR A 205 -15.14 14.80 -7.57
CA TYR A 205 -15.47 13.92 -6.46
C TYR A 205 -16.48 14.53 -5.48
N LEU A 206 -16.80 15.81 -5.65
CA LEU A 206 -17.90 16.55 -5.03
C LEU A 206 -19.05 16.82 -6.02
N ASP A 207 -19.01 16.25 -7.24
CA ASP A 207 -20.09 16.33 -8.22
C ASP A 207 -20.89 15.03 -8.24
N ASN A 208 -22.16 15.15 -7.88
CA ASN A 208 -23.08 14.02 -7.88
C ASN A 208 -23.31 13.41 -9.27
N ASN A 209 -23.30 14.22 -10.34
CA ASN A 209 -23.42 13.70 -11.71
C ASN A 209 -22.23 12.82 -12.06
N TYR A 210 -21.02 13.26 -11.72
CA TYR A 210 -19.80 12.48 -11.87
C TYR A 210 -19.89 11.15 -11.11
N LEU A 211 -20.24 11.21 -9.83
CA LEU A 211 -20.33 10.03 -8.97
C LEU A 211 -21.47 9.08 -9.34
N SER A 212 -22.49 9.54 -10.05
CA SER A 212 -23.60 8.71 -10.55
C SER A 212 -23.36 8.08 -11.93
N ARG A 213 -22.24 8.38 -12.61
CA ARG A 213 -21.96 7.82 -13.94
C ARG A 213 -22.01 6.30 -13.90
N SER A 214 -22.77 5.74 -14.85
CA SER A 214 -22.94 4.29 -15.00
C SER A 214 -23.51 3.60 -13.75
N PHE A 215 -24.17 4.35 -12.86
CA PHE A 215 -24.83 3.82 -11.68
C PHE A 215 -26.34 3.88 -11.83
N THR A 216 -26.98 2.74 -11.61
CA THR A 216 -28.42 2.58 -11.76
C THR A 216 -29.17 2.71 -10.43
N GLY A 217 -28.47 2.92 -9.32
CA GLY A 217 -29.04 3.09 -7.99
C GLY A 217 -29.55 4.51 -7.69
N LYS A 218 -29.80 4.81 -6.41
CA LYS A 218 -30.26 6.13 -5.95
C LYS A 218 -29.31 7.24 -6.40
N LYS A 219 -29.88 8.30 -6.97
CA LYS A 219 -29.11 9.37 -7.63
C LYS A 219 -28.36 10.29 -6.69
N ASN A 220 -28.51 10.22 -5.36
CA ASN A 220 -27.74 11.04 -4.39
C ASN A 220 -26.44 10.33 -3.95
N CYS A 221 -25.60 10.01 -4.92
CA CYS A 221 -24.34 9.29 -4.69
C CYS A 221 -23.40 10.05 -3.75
N LEU A 222 -23.30 11.38 -3.89
CA LEU A 222 -22.40 12.17 -3.05
C LEU A 222 -22.77 12.10 -1.56
N GLN A 223 -24.04 12.28 -1.24
CA GLN A 223 -24.54 12.17 0.14
C GLN A 223 -24.35 10.75 0.69
N SER A 224 -24.64 9.75 -0.14
CA SER A 224 -24.47 8.34 0.25
C SER A 224 -23.00 8.03 0.56
N ILE A 225 -22.08 8.48 -0.29
CA ILE A 225 -20.64 8.29 -0.08
C ILE A 225 -20.16 9.04 1.17
N ALA A 226 -20.58 10.30 1.35
CA ALA A 226 -20.23 11.07 2.54
C ALA A 226 -20.75 10.45 3.83
N SER A 227 -21.91 9.76 3.79
CA SER A 227 -22.46 9.04 4.93
C SER A 227 -21.62 7.83 5.38
N PHE A 228 -20.66 7.38 4.56
CA PHE A 228 -19.72 6.31 4.90
C PHE A 228 -18.41 6.81 5.50
N SER A 229 -18.22 8.13 5.60
CA SER A 229 -17.03 8.71 6.22
C SER A 229 -17.05 8.49 7.73
N ASP A 230 -15.91 8.12 8.32
CA ASP A 230 -15.76 7.98 9.78
C ASP A 230 -15.95 9.31 10.54
N HIS A 231 -15.95 10.44 9.81
CA HIS A 231 -16.22 11.75 10.36
C HIS A 231 -17.70 12.14 10.33
N TYR A 232 -18.54 11.37 9.63
CA TYR A 232 -19.96 11.64 9.57
C TYR A 232 -20.63 11.29 10.90
N LEU A 233 -21.55 12.16 11.33
CA LEU A 233 -22.30 12.03 12.58
C LEU A 233 -23.74 12.42 12.25
N PRO A 234 -24.70 11.46 12.22
CA PRO A 234 -26.05 11.71 11.71
C PRO A 234 -26.78 12.89 12.37
N ASP A 235 -26.59 13.08 13.68
CA ASP A 235 -27.28 14.13 14.44
C ASP A 235 -26.59 15.50 14.37
N VAL A 236 -25.38 15.56 13.80
CA VAL A 236 -24.55 16.78 13.74
C VAL A 236 -24.43 17.29 12.31
N HIS A 237 -24.31 16.38 11.35
CA HIS A 237 -23.98 16.70 9.97
C HIS A 237 -25.21 16.64 9.06
N ASP A 238 -25.59 17.80 8.51
CA ASP A 238 -26.60 17.90 7.48
C ASP A 238 -26.00 17.69 6.09
N LEU A 239 -26.11 16.47 5.56
CA LEU A 239 -25.57 16.09 4.24
C LEU A 239 -26.29 16.76 3.05
N SER A 240 -27.38 17.50 3.28
CA SER A 240 -27.97 18.33 2.22
C SER A 240 -27.10 19.56 1.90
N LYS A 241 -26.21 19.96 2.83
CA LYS A 241 -25.36 21.14 2.68
C LYS A 241 -24.01 20.79 2.05
N MET A 242 -23.71 21.46 0.94
CA MET A 242 -22.42 21.30 0.24
C MET A 242 -21.22 21.66 1.11
N THR A 243 -21.35 22.60 2.04
CA THR A 243 -20.29 22.96 2.99
C THR A 243 -19.93 21.80 3.92
N VAL A 244 -20.92 21.03 4.37
CA VAL A 244 -20.71 19.83 5.20
C VAL A 244 -20.06 18.72 4.38
N LEU A 245 -20.55 18.47 3.17
CA LEU A 245 -19.98 17.46 2.27
C LEU A 245 -18.52 17.75 1.94
N LYS A 246 -18.20 19.02 1.63
CA LYS A 246 -16.84 19.48 1.39
C LYS A 246 -15.96 19.30 2.64
N ALA A 247 -16.43 19.70 3.81
CA ALA A 247 -15.66 19.56 5.05
C ALA A 247 -15.35 18.10 5.40
N LEU A 248 -16.30 17.17 5.22
CA LEU A 248 -16.08 15.74 5.40
C LEU A 248 -15.03 15.20 4.42
N TYR A 249 -15.15 15.57 3.14
CA TYR A 249 -14.21 15.19 2.09
C TYR A 249 -12.78 15.66 2.40
N GLU A 250 -12.60 16.94 2.73
CA GLU A 250 -11.29 17.53 3.02
C GLU A 250 -10.63 16.90 4.23
N LYS A 251 -11.41 16.65 5.29
CA LYS A 251 -10.92 15.99 6.50
C LYS A 251 -10.46 14.56 6.21
N GLU A 252 -11.26 13.81 5.46
CA GLU A 252 -10.90 12.45 5.06
C GLU A 252 -9.63 12.42 4.20
N LEU A 253 -9.47 13.37 3.26
CA LEU A 253 -8.26 13.50 2.44
C LEU A 253 -7.01 13.77 3.29
N LYS A 254 -7.10 14.62 4.32
CA LYS A 254 -5.99 14.83 5.26
C LYS A 254 -5.68 13.57 6.06
N ASP A 255 -6.69 12.85 6.53
CA ASP A 255 -6.52 11.65 7.36
C ASP A 255 -5.88 10.47 6.60
N ILE A 256 -6.22 10.29 5.31
CA ILE A 256 -5.62 9.24 4.48
C ILE A 256 -4.16 9.52 4.09
N CYS A 257 -3.64 10.72 4.34
CA CYS A 257 -2.21 10.99 4.20
C CYS A 257 -1.37 10.30 5.27
N LYS A 258 -1.98 9.91 6.41
CA LYS A 258 -1.30 9.07 7.39
C LYS A 258 -1.13 7.66 6.78
N PRO A 259 0.11 7.10 6.80
CA PRO A 259 0.34 5.73 6.35
C PRO A 259 -0.59 4.78 7.08
N ARG A 260 -1.04 3.71 6.40
CA ARG A 260 -1.89 2.68 6.99
C ARG A 260 -3.27 3.18 7.49
N SER A 261 -3.70 4.38 7.11
CA SER A 261 -5.09 4.82 7.30
C SER A 261 -6.02 4.09 6.34
N TYR A 262 -7.16 3.63 6.85
CA TYR A 262 -8.23 3.04 6.03
C TYR A 262 -8.70 4.01 4.95
N MET A 263 -9.17 3.44 3.85
CA MET A 263 -9.70 4.18 2.71
C MET A 263 -11.10 3.67 2.39
N GLY A 264 -11.95 4.56 1.89
CA GLY A 264 -13.34 4.29 1.56
C GLY A 264 -13.66 4.53 0.10
N MET A 265 -14.92 4.90 -0.15
CA MET A 265 -15.47 4.96 -1.49
C MET A 265 -14.89 6.13 -2.30
N TRP A 266 -14.62 7.29 -1.70
CA TRP A 266 -13.95 8.39 -2.43
C TRP A 266 -12.59 7.95 -2.97
N GLN A 267 -11.78 7.24 -2.18
CA GLN A 267 -10.49 6.72 -2.61
C GLN A 267 -10.62 5.62 -3.66
N MET A 268 -11.69 4.83 -3.66
CA MET A 268 -12.00 3.89 -4.75
C MET A 268 -12.24 4.64 -6.09
N PHE A 269 -12.95 5.77 -6.06
CA PHE A 269 -13.11 6.65 -7.25
C PHE A 269 -11.79 7.29 -7.70
N GLY A 270 -10.96 7.75 -6.75
CA GLY A 270 -9.62 8.25 -7.02
C GLY A 270 -8.75 7.18 -7.68
N LEU A 271 -8.72 5.97 -7.11
CA LEU A 271 -7.93 4.85 -7.60
C LEU A 271 -8.31 4.45 -9.04
N ALA A 272 -9.59 4.46 -9.40
CA ALA A 272 -10.02 4.21 -10.78
C ALA A 272 -9.36 5.19 -11.77
N SER A 273 -9.24 6.46 -11.35
CA SER A 273 -8.64 7.52 -12.17
C SER A 273 -7.12 7.42 -12.21
N VAL A 274 -6.47 7.08 -11.09
CA VAL A 274 -5.02 6.79 -11.02
C VAL A 274 -4.65 5.62 -11.94
N LEU A 275 -5.42 4.53 -11.90
CA LEU A 275 -5.20 3.36 -12.77
C LEU A 275 -5.63 3.60 -14.22
N GLN A 276 -6.34 4.69 -14.50
CA GLN A 276 -6.89 5.00 -15.83
C GLN A 276 -7.75 3.85 -16.38
N MET A 277 -8.46 3.17 -15.48
CA MET A 277 -9.20 1.94 -15.72
C MET A 277 -10.49 1.96 -14.89
N ARG A 278 -11.53 1.25 -15.33
CA ARG A 278 -12.73 1.10 -14.50
C ARG A 278 -12.45 0.22 -13.30
N ILE A 279 -13.11 0.49 -12.18
CA ILE A 279 -13.09 -0.39 -11.01
C ILE A 279 -14.47 -1.01 -10.83
N CYS A 280 -14.54 -2.34 -10.73
CA CYS A 280 -15.71 -3.03 -10.20
C CYS A 280 -15.53 -3.18 -8.69
N SER A 281 -16.21 -2.31 -7.93
CA SER A 281 -16.29 -2.39 -6.48
C SER A 281 -17.32 -3.46 -6.12
N VAL A 282 -16.86 -4.54 -5.48
CA VAL A 282 -17.67 -5.72 -5.18
C VAL A 282 -17.95 -5.77 -3.69
N TYR A 283 -19.19 -5.48 -3.30
CA TYR A 283 -19.64 -5.67 -1.93
C TYR A 283 -20.31 -7.05 -1.77
N PRO A 284 -19.96 -7.84 -0.73
CA PRO A 284 -20.55 -9.16 -0.48
C PRO A 284 -22.08 -9.13 -0.28
N LYS A 285 -22.74 -10.26 -0.48
CA LYS A 285 -24.16 -10.43 -0.14
C LYS A 285 -24.29 -10.75 1.34
N VAL A 286 -24.49 -9.72 2.15
CA VAL A 286 -24.79 -9.85 3.59
C VAL A 286 -26.19 -9.29 3.84
N SER A 287 -27.10 -10.13 4.37
CA SER A 287 -28.53 -9.83 4.47
C SER A 287 -28.86 -8.58 5.28
N ALA A 288 -28.04 -8.24 6.27
CA ALA A 288 -28.22 -7.05 7.11
C ALA A 288 -27.85 -5.72 6.43
N TYR A 289 -27.30 -5.75 5.21
CA TYR A 289 -26.69 -4.57 4.55
C TYR A 289 -27.09 -4.42 3.08
N SER A 290 -28.32 -4.80 2.73
CA SER A 290 -28.85 -4.69 1.36
C SER A 290 -28.74 -3.27 0.80
N GLU A 291 -29.07 -2.26 1.62
CA GLU A 291 -29.06 -0.86 1.21
C GLU A 291 -27.63 -0.37 0.93
N LEU A 292 -26.67 -0.67 1.81
CA LEU A 292 -25.26 -0.36 1.60
C LEU A 292 -24.73 -1.01 0.33
N ARG A 293 -25.09 -2.28 0.12
CA ARG A 293 -24.69 -3.03 -1.07
C ARG A 293 -25.15 -2.32 -2.35
N THR A 294 -26.36 -1.74 -2.39
CA THR A 294 -26.81 -1.00 -3.59
C THR A 294 -25.89 0.16 -3.94
N GLN A 295 -25.20 0.77 -2.96
CA GLN A 295 -24.30 1.91 -3.18
C GLN A 295 -22.86 1.48 -3.46
N LEU A 296 -22.39 0.44 -2.79
CA LEU A 296 -20.98 0.01 -2.82
C LEU A 296 -20.69 -1.09 -3.84
N HIS A 297 -21.68 -1.91 -4.22
CA HIS A 297 -21.54 -2.94 -5.26
C HIS A 297 -21.84 -2.35 -6.64
N ARG A 298 -20.82 -1.83 -7.32
CA ARG A 298 -20.99 -1.09 -8.59
C ARG A 298 -19.70 -0.97 -9.40
N VAL A 299 -19.87 -0.64 -10.67
CA VAL A 299 -18.77 -0.19 -11.53
C VAL A 299 -18.54 1.31 -11.34
N ILE A 300 -17.28 1.68 -11.23
CA ILE A 300 -16.76 3.03 -11.04
C ILE A 300 -15.96 3.40 -12.29
N GLY A 301 -16.31 4.55 -12.88
CA GLY A 301 -15.59 5.11 -14.02
C GLY A 301 -14.35 5.90 -13.59
N SER A 302 -13.29 5.79 -14.38
CA SER A 302 -12.15 6.70 -14.34
C SER A 302 -12.52 8.06 -14.95
N ARG A 303 -11.89 9.16 -14.49
CA ARG A 303 -11.93 10.44 -15.21
C ARG A 303 -11.31 10.33 -16.61
N HIS A 304 -10.25 9.55 -16.74
CA HIS A 304 -9.50 9.33 -17.98
C HIS A 304 -9.26 7.83 -18.18
N LYS A 305 -10.05 7.18 -19.04
CA LYS A 305 -9.92 5.74 -19.33
C LYS A 305 -8.91 5.50 -20.46
N LYS A 306 -7.97 4.57 -20.25
CA LYS A 306 -7.00 4.13 -21.27
C LYS A 306 -7.11 2.66 -21.68
N THR A 307 -7.79 1.84 -20.89
CA THR A 307 -8.01 0.41 -21.17
C THR A 307 -9.47 0.06 -20.93
N ASP A 308 -9.95 -0.97 -21.63
CA ASP A 308 -11.28 -1.56 -21.41
C ASP A 308 -11.30 -2.61 -20.29
N ASP A 309 -10.11 -3.03 -19.83
CA ASP A 309 -9.94 -3.84 -18.63
C ASP A 309 -10.70 -3.23 -17.44
N VAL A 310 -11.01 -4.09 -16.46
CA VAL A 310 -11.70 -3.70 -15.23
C VAL A 310 -10.92 -4.26 -14.05
N ALA A 311 -10.52 -3.39 -13.13
CA ALA A 311 -10.01 -3.81 -11.83
C ALA A 311 -11.16 -4.20 -10.92
N THR A 312 -11.26 -5.46 -10.52
CA THR A 312 -12.30 -5.92 -9.60
C THR A 312 -11.73 -5.97 -8.18
N ILE A 313 -12.37 -5.29 -7.24
CA ILE A 313 -11.91 -5.17 -5.84
C ILE A 313 -13.07 -5.55 -4.91
N LEU A 314 -12.84 -6.52 -4.04
CA LEU A 314 -13.81 -7.04 -3.07
C LEU A 314 -13.64 -6.34 -1.72
N TRP A 315 -14.75 -5.83 -1.17
CA TRP A 315 -14.86 -5.45 0.22
C TRP A 315 -14.93 -6.71 1.08
N THR A 316 -14.08 -6.80 2.08
CA THR A 316 -13.97 -8.01 2.91
C THR A 316 -13.57 -7.65 4.34
N PHE A 317 -13.38 -8.66 5.18
CA PHE A 317 -13.21 -8.48 6.62
C PHE A 317 -12.25 -9.52 7.20
N THR A 318 -11.24 -9.12 7.96
CA THR A 318 -10.17 -10.03 8.40
C THR A 318 -10.46 -10.76 9.70
N ARG A 319 -11.62 -10.51 10.33
CA ARG A 319 -12.00 -11.11 11.61
C ARG A 319 -13.36 -11.79 11.50
N MET A 320 -13.39 -13.12 11.59
CA MET A 320 -14.59 -13.81 12.10
C MET A 320 -14.73 -13.50 13.60
N SER A 321 -15.19 -12.29 13.93
CA SER A 321 -15.62 -12.00 15.29
C SER A 321 -16.85 -12.87 15.57
N THR A 322 -16.65 -13.94 16.32
CA THR A 322 -17.72 -14.82 16.85
C THR A 322 -18.64 -14.11 17.85
N LYS A 323 -18.48 -12.79 18.05
CA LYS A 323 -19.22 -11.99 19.04
C LYS A 323 -19.92 -10.76 18.49
N SER A 324 -19.77 -10.40 17.21
CA SER A 324 -20.49 -9.25 16.62
C SER A 324 -21.48 -9.73 15.56
N LEU A 325 -22.76 -9.54 15.85
CA LEU A 325 -23.89 -9.75 14.92
C LEU A 325 -23.85 -8.82 13.69
N SER A 326 -22.91 -7.87 13.62
CA SER A 326 -22.72 -6.92 12.54
C SER A 326 -21.42 -7.21 11.77
N TRP A 327 -21.57 -7.56 10.49
CA TRP A 327 -20.46 -7.61 9.54
C TRP A 327 -20.07 -6.19 9.15
N VAL A 328 -18.79 -5.83 9.32
CA VAL A 328 -18.26 -4.52 8.92
C VAL A 328 -17.00 -4.77 8.08
N PRO A 329 -16.92 -4.23 6.84
CA PRO A 329 -15.74 -4.42 6.02
C PRO A 329 -14.57 -3.64 6.62
N ASN A 330 -13.41 -4.26 6.70
CA ASN A 330 -12.18 -3.63 7.17
C ASN A 330 -10.97 -3.95 6.29
N HIS A 331 -11.19 -4.56 5.13
CA HIS A 331 -10.14 -4.99 4.23
C HIS A 331 -10.61 -5.02 2.78
N PHE A 332 -9.68 -4.86 1.85
CA PHE A 332 -9.91 -4.99 0.41
C PHE A 332 -9.01 -6.06 -0.16
N VAL A 333 -9.53 -6.87 -1.08
CA VAL A 333 -8.72 -7.81 -1.86
C VAL A 333 -9.01 -7.65 -3.36
N PRO A 334 -8.00 -7.80 -4.24
CA PRO A 334 -8.24 -7.85 -5.67
C PRO A 334 -8.92 -9.18 -6.03
N LEU A 335 -9.83 -9.14 -7.00
CA LEU A 335 -10.42 -10.33 -7.61
C LEU A 335 -9.81 -10.51 -9.01
N LEU A 336 -9.04 -11.58 -9.19
CA LEU A 336 -8.34 -11.87 -10.45
C LEU A 336 -8.89 -13.13 -11.12
N ALA A 337 -8.83 -13.18 -12.45
CA ALA A 337 -9.01 -14.45 -13.15
C ALA A 337 -7.85 -15.40 -12.83
N PHE A 338 -8.09 -16.72 -12.85
CA PHE A 338 -7.01 -17.68 -12.63
C PHE A 338 -5.93 -17.58 -13.71
N ASN A 339 -6.36 -17.51 -14.97
CA ASN A 339 -5.52 -17.25 -16.14
C ASN A 339 -6.13 -16.10 -16.97
N LYS A 340 -5.32 -15.46 -17.82
CA LYS A 340 -5.85 -14.59 -18.88
C LYS A 340 -6.52 -15.47 -19.94
N ALA A 341 -7.73 -15.06 -20.35
CA ALA A 341 -8.44 -15.67 -21.46
C ALA A 341 -7.75 -15.36 -22.80
#